data_AF-A0A822WG36-F1
#
_entry.id   AF-A0A822WG36-F1
#
_cell.length_a   1.000
_cell.length_b   1.000
_cell.length_c   1.000
_cell.angle_alpha   90.00
_cell.angle_beta   90.00
_cell.angle_gamma   90.00
#
_symmetry.space_group_name_H-M   'P 1'
#
loop_
_entity.id
_entity.type
_entity.pdbx_description
1 polymer ?
#
loop_
_entity_poly.entity_id
_entity_poly.type
_entity_poly.pdbx_seq_one_letter_code
_entity_poly.pdbx_strand_id
1 'polypeptide(L)'
;MMEADKKLIHYWQDNLSRKNNNIRVLLLNTPDEYPFRDIESWPHINGVFYVTEEEVRVVDGLQGILRGECYFSQKLASYLITHSGNYRYNSSESALLTHREKEILNKLRIGASNIEIARSLFISENTVKTHLYNLFKKIAVKNRTQAVSWANDNLRR
;
A
#
# COMPACT_ATOMS: atom_id res chain seq x y z
N MET A 1 -12.41 27.46 -2.72
CA MET A 1 -13.16 26.24 -2.36
C MET A 1 -14.10 26.57 -1.23
N MET A 2 -15.41 26.29 -1.37
CA MET A 2 -16.38 26.58 -0.33
C MET A 2 -16.15 25.67 0.89
N GLU A 3 -16.58 26.11 2.06
CA GLU A 3 -16.44 25.36 3.31
C GLU A 3 -17.17 24.01 3.30
N ALA A 4 -18.24 23.91 2.49
CA ALA A 4 -18.97 22.67 2.23
C ALA A 4 -18.13 21.62 1.50
N ASP A 5 -17.28 22.03 0.56
CA ASP A 5 -16.43 21.12 -0.23
C ASP A 5 -15.36 20.47 0.67
N LYS A 6 -14.81 21.23 1.63
CA LYS A 6 -13.77 20.73 2.54
C LYS A 6 -14.28 19.64 3.48
N LYS A 7 -15.49 19.80 4.03
CA LYS A 7 -16.11 18.76 4.88
C LYS A 7 -16.37 17.47 4.10
N LEU A 8 -16.82 17.60 2.85
CA LEU A 8 -17.07 16.45 1.99
C LEU A 8 -15.77 15.73 1.61
N ILE A 9 -14.71 16.48 1.27
CA ILE A 9 -13.38 15.93 0.98
C ILE A 9 -12.87 15.13 2.18
N HIS A 10 -12.89 15.73 3.37
CA HIS A 10 -12.39 15.06 4.57
C HIS A 10 -13.21 13.80 4.92
N TYR A 11 -14.53 13.86 4.74
CA TYR A 11 -15.41 12.70 4.91
C TYR A 11 -15.02 11.54 3.98
N TRP A 12 -14.77 11.81 2.70
CA TRP A 12 -14.39 10.77 1.74
C TRP A 12 -12.97 10.26 1.98
N GLN A 13 -12.03 11.13 2.35
CA GLN A 13 -10.67 10.71 2.71
C GLN A 13 -10.67 9.74 3.89
N ASP A 14 -11.43 10.03 4.96
CA ASP A 14 -11.57 9.12 6.11
C ASP A 14 -12.28 7.80 5.71
N ASN A 15 -13.38 7.88 4.96
CA ASN A 15 -14.12 6.69 4.55
C ASN A 15 -13.28 5.77 3.65
N LEU A 16 -12.57 6.33 2.67
CA LEU A 16 -11.73 5.57 1.75
C LEU A 16 -10.51 4.98 2.45
N SER A 17 -9.95 5.67 3.44
CA SER A 17 -8.84 5.15 4.26
C SER A 17 -9.22 3.92 5.07
N ARG A 18 -10.51 3.76 5.39
CA ARG A 18 -11.05 2.60 6.14
C ARG A 18 -11.47 1.43 5.24
N LYS A 19 -11.49 1.61 3.93
CA LYS A 19 -11.84 0.55 2.96
C LYS A 19 -10.59 -0.26 2.60
N ASN A 20 -10.79 -1.48 2.11
CA ASN A 20 -9.69 -2.34 1.66
C ASN A 20 -8.82 -1.66 0.59
N ASN A 21 -7.51 -1.93 0.60
CA ASN A 21 -6.49 -1.43 -0.34
C ASN A 21 -6.73 -1.76 -1.83
N ASN A 22 -7.88 -2.31 -2.21
CA ASN A 22 -8.19 -2.64 -3.60
C ASN A 22 -8.96 -1.54 -4.34
N ILE A 23 -9.25 -0.42 -3.67
CA ILE A 23 -9.87 0.75 -4.30
C ILE A 23 -8.76 1.67 -4.79
N ARG A 24 -8.76 1.97 -6.08
CA ARG A 24 -7.89 2.98 -6.69
C ARG A 24 -8.63 4.31 -6.71
N VAL A 25 -7.98 5.36 -6.24
CA VAL A 25 -8.55 6.71 -6.22
C VAL A 25 -7.94 7.54 -7.35
N LEU A 26 -8.77 8.35 -7.98
CA LEU A 26 -8.34 9.31 -9.00
C LEU A 26 -9.04 10.64 -8.78
N LEU A 27 -8.35 11.74 -9.08
CA LEU A 27 -8.90 13.08 -9.06
C LEU A 27 -9.07 13.57 -10.50
N LEU A 28 -10.28 14.01 -10.83
CA LEU A 28 -10.63 14.64 -12.11
C LEU A 28 -10.88 16.12 -11.89
N ASN A 29 -10.66 16.93 -12.93
CA ASN A 29 -10.87 18.38 -12.89
C ASN A 29 -10.13 19.05 -11.72
N THR A 30 -8.91 18.59 -11.44
CA THR A 30 -8.08 19.17 -10.39
C THR A 30 -7.56 20.53 -10.84
N PRO A 31 -7.73 21.61 -10.06
CA PRO A 31 -7.12 22.90 -10.41
C PRO A 31 -5.60 22.77 -10.53
N ASP A 32 -4.97 23.46 -11.49
CA ASP A 32 -3.51 23.41 -11.70
C ASP A 32 -2.71 23.86 -10.47
N GLU A 33 -3.29 24.78 -9.67
CA GLU A 33 -2.70 25.30 -8.44
C GLU A 33 -3.14 24.52 -7.18
N TYR A 34 -3.80 23.37 -7.35
CA TYR A 34 -4.25 22.58 -6.20
C TYR A 34 -3.04 22.02 -5.43
N PRO A 35 -2.92 22.27 -4.11
CA PRO A 35 -1.72 21.94 -3.35
C PRO A 35 -1.39 20.44 -3.36
N PHE A 36 -0.14 20.08 -3.62
CA PHE A 36 0.26 18.68 -3.66
C PHE A 36 0.06 17.93 -2.33
N ARG A 37 0.17 18.62 -1.19
CA ARG A 37 -0.16 18.05 0.13
C ARG A 37 -1.62 17.62 0.22
N ASP A 38 -2.53 18.38 -0.38
CA ASP A 38 -3.95 18.07 -0.36
C ASP A 38 -4.25 16.89 -1.30
N ILE A 39 -3.52 16.78 -2.42
CA ILE A 39 -3.56 15.59 -3.29
C ILE A 39 -3.06 14.34 -2.55
N GLU A 40 -1.93 14.46 -1.84
CA GLU A 40 -1.32 13.37 -1.07
C GLU A 40 -2.25 12.84 0.03
N SER A 41 -3.12 13.68 0.57
CA SER A 41 -4.07 13.28 1.61
C SER A 41 -5.16 12.30 1.13
N TRP A 42 -5.27 12.07 -0.17
CA TRP A 42 -6.17 11.05 -0.72
C TRP A 42 -5.56 9.65 -0.62
N PRO A 43 -6.22 8.70 0.09
CA PRO A 43 -5.71 7.35 0.23
C PRO A 43 -5.72 6.62 -1.11
N HIS A 44 -4.65 5.87 -1.40
CA HIS A 44 -4.52 5.10 -2.65
C HIS A 44 -4.74 5.93 -3.91
N ILE A 45 -4.29 7.19 -3.92
CA ILE A 45 -4.29 8.01 -5.13
C ILE A 45 -3.39 7.39 -6.20
N ASN A 46 -3.97 7.12 -7.37
CA ASN A 46 -3.29 6.51 -8.52
C ASN A 46 -3.32 7.41 -9.77
N GLY A 47 -4.17 8.44 -9.77
CA GLY A 47 -4.33 9.32 -10.92
C GLY A 47 -4.72 10.73 -10.52
N VAL A 48 -4.10 11.73 -11.13
CA VAL A 48 -4.55 13.12 -11.05
C VAL A 48 -4.62 13.71 -12.44
N PHE A 49 -5.80 14.20 -12.79
CA PHE A 49 -6.08 14.88 -14.05
C PHE A 49 -6.48 16.32 -13.74
N TYR A 50 -5.78 17.25 -14.37
CA TYR A 50 -6.00 18.67 -14.18
C TYR A 50 -7.09 19.20 -15.12
N VAL A 51 -7.67 20.35 -14.78
CA VAL A 51 -8.71 21.01 -15.61
C VAL A 51 -8.20 21.33 -17.02
N THR A 52 -6.89 21.50 -17.17
CA THR A 52 -6.22 21.81 -18.44
C THR A 52 -5.87 20.58 -19.27
N GLU A 53 -6.13 19.36 -18.80
CA GLU A 53 -5.81 18.16 -19.56
C GLU A 53 -6.74 17.93 -20.75
N GLU A 54 -6.15 17.53 -21.87
CA GLU A 54 -6.87 17.10 -23.06
C GLU A 54 -7.58 15.76 -22.81
N GLU A 55 -8.75 15.59 -23.41
CA GLU A 55 -9.58 14.38 -23.25
C GLU A 55 -8.81 13.09 -23.56
N VAL A 56 -7.98 13.10 -24.60
CA VAL A 56 -7.15 11.95 -25.00
C VAL A 56 -6.21 11.53 -23.86
N ARG A 57 -5.63 12.49 -23.14
CA ARG A 57 -4.71 12.23 -22.02
C ARG A 57 -5.44 11.65 -20.82
N VAL A 58 -6.66 12.11 -20.57
CA VAL A 58 -7.54 11.53 -19.54
C VAL A 58 -7.88 10.08 -19.86
N VAL A 59 -8.26 9.79 -21.11
CA VAL A 59 -8.58 8.43 -21.56
C VAL A 59 -7.36 7.51 -21.44
N ASP A 60 -6.21 7.92 -21.95
CA ASP A 60 -4.96 7.15 -21.87
C ASP A 60 -4.56 6.88 -20.42
N GLY A 61 -4.63 7.90 -19.57
CA GLY A 61 -4.33 7.79 -18.15
C GLY A 61 -5.28 6.83 -17.43
N LEU A 62 -6.58 6.88 -17.71
CA LEU A 62 -7.55 5.93 -17.16
C LEU A 62 -7.25 4.49 -17.57
N GLN A 63 -6.92 4.26 -18.83
CA GLN A 63 -6.53 2.92 -19.31
C GLN A 63 -5.25 2.43 -18.61
N GLY A 64 -4.26 3.29 -18.43
CA GLY A 64 -3.05 2.97 -17.66
C GLY A 64 -3.37 2.62 -16.21
N ILE A 65 -4.19 3.42 -15.55
CA ILE A 65 -4.63 3.17 -14.17
C ILE A 65 -5.34 1.83 -14.07
N LEU A 66 -6.17 1.42 -15.04
CA LEU A 66 -6.81 0.10 -15.04
C LEU A 66 -5.78 -1.04 -15.12
N ARG A 67 -4.70 -0.87 -15.89
CA ARG A 67 -3.57 -1.81 -15.95
C ARG A 67 -2.70 -1.85 -14.68
N GLY A 68 -2.96 -0.96 -13.72
CA GLY A 68 -2.21 -0.87 -12.46
C GLY A 68 -1.07 0.14 -12.49
N GLU A 69 -1.00 0.98 -13.52
CA GLU A 69 -0.06 2.08 -13.60
C GLU A 69 -0.55 3.26 -12.75
N CYS A 70 0.34 4.21 -12.46
CA CYS A 70 -0.04 5.50 -11.88
C CYS A 70 0.09 6.60 -12.93
N TYR A 71 -0.80 7.58 -12.89
CA TYR A 71 -0.80 8.72 -13.79
C TYR A 71 -0.65 10.03 -13.02
N PHE A 72 0.57 10.58 -13.01
CA PHE A 72 0.87 11.87 -12.36
C PHE A 72 1.69 12.76 -13.25
N SER A 73 1.54 14.07 -13.07
CA SER A 73 2.49 15.03 -13.60
C SER A 73 3.88 14.80 -13.01
N GLN A 74 4.92 15.15 -13.76
CA GLN A 74 6.31 15.03 -13.30
C GLN A 74 6.56 15.78 -11.98
N LYS A 75 5.94 16.95 -11.81
CA LYS A 75 6.05 17.76 -10.59
C LYS A 75 5.43 17.06 -9.38
N LEU A 76 4.23 16.50 -9.54
CA LEU A 76 3.56 15.75 -8.48
C LEU A 76 4.33 14.47 -8.15
N ALA A 77 4.78 13.72 -9.15
CA ALA A 77 5.60 12.53 -8.94
C ALA A 77 6.89 12.84 -8.16
N SER A 78 7.61 13.91 -8.55
CA SER A 78 8.79 14.36 -7.82
C SER A 78 8.46 14.75 -6.39
N TYR A 79 7.36 15.48 -6.16
CA TYR A 79 6.91 15.84 -4.81
C TYR A 79 6.64 14.58 -3.97
N LEU A 80 5.87 13.64 -4.50
CA LEU A 80 5.51 12.40 -3.82
C LEU A 80 6.76 11.58 -3.46
N ILE A 81 7.72 11.44 -4.36
CA ILE A 81 8.97 10.70 -4.10
C ILE A 81 9.81 11.37 -3.01
N THR A 82 9.88 12.70 -2.99
CA THR A 82 10.78 13.44 -2.09
C THR A 82 10.17 13.75 -0.73
N HIS A 83 8.88 14.06 -0.67
CA HIS A 83 8.22 14.63 0.50
C HIS A 83 7.18 13.70 1.13
N SER A 84 6.63 12.76 0.37
CA SER A 84 5.65 11.83 0.91
C SER A 84 6.34 10.62 1.52
N GLY A 85 6.36 10.54 2.85
CA GLY A 85 6.72 9.31 3.56
C GLY A 85 5.78 8.14 3.25
N ASN A 86 4.60 8.43 2.70
CA ASN A 86 3.54 7.47 2.30
C ASN A 86 3.61 7.05 0.83
N TYR A 87 4.25 7.86 -0.03
CA TYR A 87 4.57 7.53 -1.42
C TYR A 87 5.97 6.93 -1.56
N ARG A 88 6.41 6.19 -0.53
CA ARG A 88 7.16 4.98 -0.82
C ARG A 88 6.28 4.21 -1.77
N TYR A 89 6.70 4.15 -3.04
CA TYR A 89 6.25 3.20 -4.05
C TYR A 89 5.46 2.11 -3.35
N ASN A 90 4.14 2.20 -3.40
CA ASN A 90 3.29 1.05 -3.17
C ASN A 90 3.64 0.13 -4.34
N SER A 91 4.79 -0.55 -4.23
CA SER A 91 4.79 -1.98 -4.36
C SER A 91 3.57 -2.39 -3.56
N SER A 92 2.46 -2.56 -4.27
CA SER A 92 1.31 -3.37 -3.83
C SER A 92 1.77 -4.85 -3.82
N GLU A 93 2.96 -5.03 -3.25
CA GLU A 93 3.80 -6.19 -3.04
C GLU A 93 4.39 -6.13 -1.61
N SER A 94 4.21 -5.02 -0.86
CA SER A 94 4.12 -5.08 0.59
C SER A 94 2.70 -5.46 1.01
N ALA A 95 2.29 -6.71 0.70
CA ALA A 95 1.30 -7.49 1.48
C ALA A 95 0.91 -8.85 0.86
N LEU A 96 1.35 -9.21 -0.34
CA LEU A 96 1.27 -10.62 -0.76
C LEU A 96 2.49 -11.34 -0.20
N LEU A 97 2.43 -11.64 1.10
CA LEU A 97 3.22 -12.72 1.65
C LEU A 97 3.04 -13.93 0.72
N THR A 98 4.15 -14.48 0.25
CA THR A 98 4.11 -15.73 -0.52
C THR A 98 3.39 -16.80 0.29
N HIS A 99 2.85 -17.83 -0.38
CA HIS A 99 2.17 -18.91 0.32
C HIS A 99 3.03 -19.47 1.47
N ARG A 100 4.33 -19.63 1.21
CA ARG A 100 5.29 -20.10 2.19
C ARG A 100 5.51 -19.15 3.37
N GLU A 101 5.60 -17.85 3.11
CA GLU A 101 5.72 -16.84 4.15
C GLU A 101 4.46 -16.78 5.03
N LYS A 102 3.27 -16.99 4.44
CA LYS A 102 2.00 -17.10 5.19
C LYS A 102 1.98 -18.33 6.08
N GLU A 103 2.38 -19.50 5.57
CA GLU A 103 2.48 -20.73 6.36
C GLU A 103 3.40 -20.55 7.57
N ILE A 104 4.60 -20.00 7.34
CA ILE A 104 5.59 -19.74 8.37
C ILE A 104 5.06 -18.72 9.38
N LEU A 105 4.46 -17.62 8.92
CA LEU A 105 3.89 -16.59 9.81
C LEU A 105 2.75 -17.15 10.67
N ASN A 106 1.89 -18.01 10.12
CA ASN A 106 0.79 -18.63 10.86
C ASN A 106 1.31 -19.61 11.94
N LYS A 107 2.34 -20.40 11.62
CA LYS A 107 3.01 -21.26 12.60
C LYS A 107 3.74 -20.45 13.68
N LEU A 108 4.36 -19.34 13.28
CA LEU A 108 5.03 -18.43 14.20
C LEU A 108 4.03 -17.75 15.16
N ARG A 109 2.83 -17.38 14.66
CA ARG A 109 1.71 -16.83 15.45
C ARG A 109 1.25 -17.76 16.57
N ILE A 110 1.23 -19.07 16.35
CA ILE A 110 0.87 -20.08 17.37
C ILE A 110 2.05 -20.46 18.29
N GLY A 111 3.19 -19.79 18.17
CA GLY A 111 4.35 -20.01 19.05
C GLY A 111 5.37 -21.04 18.57
N ALA A 112 5.20 -21.65 17.39
CA ALA A 112 6.09 -22.73 16.92
C ALA A 112 7.55 -22.25 16.70
N SER A 113 8.51 -22.96 17.27
CA SER A 113 9.95 -22.77 17.07
C SER A 113 10.38 -23.03 15.62
N ASN A 114 11.56 -22.55 15.21
CA ASN A 114 12.05 -22.76 13.84
C ASN A 114 12.17 -24.25 13.47
N ILE A 115 12.52 -25.09 14.45
CA ILE A 115 12.62 -26.55 14.28
C ILE A 115 11.23 -27.17 14.03
N GLU A 116 10.21 -26.73 14.78
CA GLU A 116 8.84 -27.20 14.60
C GLU A 116 8.24 -26.73 13.28
N ILE A 117 8.51 -25.48 12.88
CA ILE A 117 8.13 -24.95 11.57
C ILE A 117 8.78 -25.80 10.47
N ALA A 118 10.10 -26.02 10.56
CA ALA A 118 10.87 -26.82 9.61
C ALA A 118 10.28 -28.22 9.43
N ARG A 119 9.99 -28.89 10.54
CA ARG A 119 9.37 -30.22 10.55
C ARG A 119 7.96 -30.21 9.93
N SER A 120 7.13 -29.24 10.32
CA SER A 120 5.74 -29.15 9.83
C SER A 120 5.65 -28.84 8.34
N LEU A 121 6.68 -28.19 7.80
CA LEU A 121 6.74 -27.72 6.43
C LEU A 121 7.69 -28.56 5.55
N PHE A 122 8.29 -29.63 6.09
CA PHE A 122 9.23 -30.52 5.41
C PHE A 122 10.42 -29.80 4.75
N ILE A 123 11.03 -28.84 5.47
CA ILE A 123 12.22 -28.10 5.02
C ILE A 123 13.29 -28.03 6.11
N SER A 124 14.49 -27.56 5.77
CA SER A 124 15.56 -27.37 6.76
C SER A 124 15.28 -26.17 7.68
N GLU A 125 15.80 -26.21 8.91
CA GLU A 125 15.74 -25.06 9.84
C GLU A 125 16.42 -23.82 9.24
N ASN A 126 17.49 -24.01 8.46
CA ASN A 126 18.19 -22.91 7.81
C ASN A 126 17.32 -22.23 6.75
N THR A 127 16.55 -23.02 5.98
CA THR A 127 15.56 -22.51 5.03
C THR A 127 14.48 -21.69 5.75
N VAL A 128 14.02 -22.14 6.93
CA VAL A 128 13.08 -21.37 7.76
C VAL A 128 13.70 -20.03 8.19
N LYS A 129 14.95 -20.00 8.64
CA LYS A 129 15.65 -18.75 9.00
C LYS A 129 15.71 -17.77 7.83
N THR A 130 16.03 -18.24 6.62
CA THR A 130 16.03 -17.42 5.41
C THR A 130 14.64 -16.86 5.11
N HIS A 131 13.59 -17.68 5.18
CA HIS A 131 12.23 -17.20 4.99
C HIS A 131 11.81 -16.19 6.05
N LEU A 132 12.16 -16.39 7.31
CA LEU A 132 11.87 -15.44 8.40
C LEU A 132 12.58 -14.11 8.19
N TYR A 133 13.83 -14.11 7.74
CA TYR A 133 14.57 -12.89 7.40
C TYR A 133 13.86 -12.09 6.31
N ASN A 134 13.50 -12.75 5.20
CA ASN A 134 12.79 -12.12 4.09
C ASN A 134 11.39 -11.64 4.50
N LEU A 135 10.67 -12.46 5.27
CA LEU A 135 9.37 -12.12 5.84
C LEU A 135 9.46 -10.86 6.71
N PHE A 136 10.41 -10.80 7.66
CA PHE A 136 10.56 -9.67 8.57
C PHE A 136 10.87 -8.37 7.82
N LYS A 137 11.73 -8.46 6.80
CA LYS A 137 12.01 -7.34 5.89
C LYS A 137 10.74 -6.88 5.16
N LYS A 138 9.91 -7.82 4.68
CA LYS A 138 8.65 -7.53 3.97
C LYS A 138 7.58 -6.89 4.84
N ILE A 139 7.42 -7.33 6.09
CA ILE A 139 6.41 -6.78 7.03
C ILE A 139 6.98 -5.64 7.92
N ALA A 140 8.20 -5.20 7.62
CA ALA A 140 8.89 -4.12 8.33
C ALA A 140 9.01 -4.30 9.86
N VAL A 141 9.24 -5.54 10.32
CA VAL A 141 9.47 -5.85 11.75
C VAL A 141 10.92 -6.24 12.01
N LYS A 142 11.39 -6.02 13.24
CA LYS A 142 12.78 -6.26 13.63
C LYS A 142 13.00 -7.58 14.36
N ASN A 143 11.95 -8.14 14.95
CA ASN A 143 12.07 -9.35 15.77
C ASN A 143 10.81 -10.22 15.73
N ARG A 144 10.96 -11.43 16.24
CA ARG A 144 9.90 -12.45 16.29
C ARG A 144 8.65 -11.97 17.01
N THR A 145 8.79 -11.26 18.13
CA THR A 145 7.65 -10.76 18.91
C THR A 145 6.85 -9.73 18.12
N GLN A 146 7.54 -8.82 17.43
CA GLN A 146 6.90 -7.85 16.52
C GLN A 146 6.21 -8.56 15.36
N ALA A 147 6.79 -9.63 14.80
CA ALA A 147 6.17 -10.43 13.75
C ALA A 147 4.89 -11.14 14.24
N VAL A 148 4.87 -11.66 15.48
CA VAL A 148 3.67 -12.23 16.10
C VAL A 148 2.59 -11.16 16.30
N SER A 149 2.95 -10.00 16.85
CA SER A 149 2.01 -8.88 17.03
C SER A 149 1.39 -8.49 15.69
N TRP A 150 2.23 -8.28 14.67
CA TRP A 150 1.80 -7.98 13.32
C TRP A 150 0.83 -9.04 12.78
N ALA A 151 1.13 -10.32 12.99
CA ALA A 151 0.26 -11.42 12.56
C ALA A 151 -1.11 -11.40 13.26
N ASN A 152 -1.17 -11.05 14.55
CA ASN A 152 -2.43 -10.95 15.30
C ASN A 152 -3.29 -9.78 14.82
N ASP A 153 -2.66 -8.66 14.46
CA ASP A 153 -3.37 -7.45 14.01
C ASP A 153 -3.83 -7.58 12.54
N ASN A 154 -3.09 -8.31 11.70
CA ASN A 154 -3.31 -8.35 10.24
C ASN A 154 -3.92 -9.67 9.72
N LEU A 155 -3.86 -10.78 10.46
CA LEU A 155 -4.47 -12.06 10.07
C LEU A 155 -5.84 -12.31 10.75
N ARG A 156 -6.35 -11.36 11.54
CA ARG A 156 -7.72 -11.39 12.03
C ARG A 156 -8.66 -10.78 10.99
N ARG A 157 -9.29 -11.64 10.19
CA ARG A 157 -10.53 -11.39 9.46
C ARG A 157 -11.48 -12.53 9.73
#